data_AF-A0A135VI45-F1
#
_entry.id   AF-A0A135VI45-F1
#
_cell.length_a   1.000
_cell.length_b   1.000
_cell.length_c   1.000
_cell.angle_alpha   90.00
_cell.angle_beta   90.00
_cell.angle_gamma   90.00
#
_symmetry.space_group_name_H-M   'P 1'
#
loop_
_entity.id
_entity.type
_entity.pdbx_description
1 polymer ?
#
loop_
_entity_poly.entity_id
_entity_poly.type
_entity_poly.pdbx_seq_one_letter_code
_entity_poly.pdbx_strand_id
1 'polypeptide(L)'
;MSYGLDANDLEREIEIGIVSAFGWAVIEFEAVLFQKFIVMSGPRSLITEDMFRKYLMNMEAKGYVTPVNFQGKRAWKRQVIEADIEEPAMTPEEVKEFIVKAHAAMKKEKKREVSSEHRVQESKKLAERIVRTLEQVMPKTKKAPWEPSLIDHVEGLHRALIESKDEYLRYLKKNIPRAYEPMKKVLNSSGEEMLLLSLRMIESGQRVYPP
;
A
#
# COMPACT_ATOMS: atom_id res chain seq x y z
N MET A 1 -0.48 -1.52 33.51
CA MET A 1 0.60 -0.52 33.34
C MET A 1 0.43 0.09 31.95
N SER A 2 -0.02 1.33 31.87
CA SER A 2 -0.10 2.05 30.60
C SER A 2 1.28 2.63 30.31
N TYR A 3 1.92 2.15 29.25
CA TYR A 3 3.11 2.78 28.71
C TYR A 3 2.67 4.09 28.05
N GLY A 4 2.77 5.20 28.78
CA GLY A 4 2.80 6.51 28.15
C GLY A 4 4.14 6.63 27.46
N LEU A 5 4.16 6.60 26.13
CA LEU A 5 5.32 7.01 25.36
C LEU A 5 5.54 8.50 25.65
N ASP A 6 6.71 8.85 26.17
CA ASP A 6 7.06 10.26 26.39
C ASP A 6 7.11 10.98 25.05
N ALA A 7 6.75 12.27 25.02
CA ALA A 7 6.67 13.05 23.78
C ALA A 7 8.01 13.08 23.00
N ASN A 8 9.13 12.99 23.73
CA ASN A 8 10.47 12.91 23.15
C ASN A 8 10.73 11.57 22.44
N ASP A 9 10.16 10.47 22.93
CA ASP A 9 10.29 9.16 22.30
C ASP A 9 9.51 9.12 20.99
N LEU A 10 8.32 9.73 20.97
CA LEU A 10 7.53 9.85 19.74
C LEU A 10 8.22 10.73 18.69
N GLU A 11 8.81 11.86 19.09
CA GLU A 11 9.59 12.70 18.18
C GLU A 11 10.76 11.92 17.57
N ARG A 12 11.49 11.17 18.40
CA ARG A 12 12.60 10.33 17.92
C ARG A 12 12.13 9.23 16.97
N GLU A 13 11.01 8.57 17.25
CA GLU A 13 10.42 7.57 16.34
C GLU A 13 10.05 8.17 14.98
N ILE A 14 9.49 9.39 14.98
CA ILE A 14 9.16 10.10 13.76
C ILE A 14 10.42 10.44 12.96
N GLU A 15 11.47 10.94 13.62
CA GLU A 15 12.75 11.25 12.96
C GLU A 15 13.39 10.02 12.34
N ILE A 16 13.42 8.88 13.06
CA ILE A 16 13.90 7.60 12.54
C ILE A 16 13.07 7.16 11.33
N GLY A 17 11.74 7.33 11.40
CA GLY A 17 10.84 7.05 10.30
C GLY A 17 11.14 7.91 9.06
N ILE A 18 11.42 9.20 9.26
CA ILE A 18 11.77 10.13 8.18
C ILE A 18 13.09 9.74 7.53
N VAL A 19 14.14 9.46 8.31
CA VAL A 19 15.44 8.99 7.79
C VAL A 19 15.27 7.69 7.00
N SER A 20 14.46 6.77 7.52
CA SER A 20 14.16 5.49 6.86
C SER A 20 13.40 5.69 5.55
N ALA A 21 12.51 6.68 5.47
CA ALA A 21 11.72 7.00 4.27
C ALA A 21 12.57 7.49 3.08
N PHE A 22 13.79 7.98 3.30
CA PHE A 22 14.75 8.23 2.21
C PHE A 22 15.19 6.93 1.52
N GLY A 23 15.23 5.81 2.25
CA GLY A 23 15.81 4.56 1.76
C GLY A 23 17.25 4.76 1.28
N TRP A 24 17.49 4.41 0.01
CA TRP A 24 18.79 4.57 -0.67
C TRP A 24 18.98 5.96 -1.32
N ALA A 25 17.93 6.80 -1.33
CA ALA A 25 17.99 8.10 -1.98
C ALA A 25 18.72 9.13 -1.11
N VAL A 26 19.63 9.90 -1.72
CA VAL A 26 20.30 11.02 -1.06
C VAL A 26 19.42 12.26 -1.04
N ILE A 27 18.57 12.44 -2.05
CA ILE A 27 17.65 13.57 -2.21
C ILE A 27 16.25 13.02 -2.50
N GLU A 28 15.25 13.58 -1.83
CA GLU A 28 13.84 13.25 -2.07
C GLU A 28 12.95 14.49 -2.10
N PHE A 29 11.92 14.47 -2.94
CA PHE A 29 10.92 15.54 -2.94
C PHE A 29 10.06 15.47 -1.67
N GLU A 30 9.73 16.59 -1.05
CA GLU A 30 9.00 16.64 0.22
C GLU A 30 7.70 15.81 0.19
N ALA A 31 6.91 15.95 -0.88
CA ALA A 31 5.65 15.22 -1.04
C ALA A 31 5.87 13.70 -1.18
N VAL A 32 6.93 13.28 -1.87
CA VAL A 32 7.27 11.86 -2.05
C VAL A 32 7.80 11.28 -0.74
N LEU A 33 8.66 12.03 -0.06
CA LEU A 33 9.22 11.64 1.24
C LEU A 33 8.10 11.48 2.28
N PHE A 34 7.13 12.39 2.31
CA PHE A 34 5.96 12.28 3.19
C PHE A 34 5.12 11.04 2.90
N GLN A 35 4.85 10.76 1.61
CA GLN A 35 4.11 9.57 1.22
C GLN A 35 4.85 8.28 1.62
N LYS A 36 6.17 8.23 1.40
CA LYS A 36 7.02 7.10 1.82
C LYS A 36 7.00 6.92 3.33
N PHE A 37 7.10 8.02 4.08
CA PHE A 37 7.00 8.01 5.53
C PHE A 37 5.67 7.40 6.00
N ILE A 38 4.52 7.83 5.47
CA ILE A 38 3.22 7.27 5.87
C ILE A 38 3.16 5.75 5.63
N VAL A 39 3.69 5.29 4.50
CA VAL A 39 3.68 3.86 4.14
C VAL A 39 4.60 3.05 5.06
N MET A 40 5.75 3.60 5.45
CA MET A 40 6.77 2.88 6.22
C MET A 40 6.53 2.93 7.74
N SER A 41 6.07 4.05 8.27
CA SER A 41 5.93 4.28 9.71
C SER A 41 4.67 3.63 10.33
N GLY A 42 3.79 3.07 9.50
CA GLY A 42 2.59 2.33 9.93
C GLY A 42 1.59 3.17 10.76
N PRO A 43 0.60 2.53 11.41
CA PRO A 43 -0.50 3.22 12.12
C PRO A 43 -0.08 4.02 13.37
N ARG A 44 1.20 4.00 13.76
CA ARG A 44 1.71 4.68 14.95
C ARG A 44 2.22 6.10 14.68
N SER A 45 2.31 6.52 13.41
CA SER A 45 2.90 7.80 13.00
C SER A 45 1.99 8.61 12.07
N LEU A 46 0.68 8.54 12.30
CA LEU A 46 -0.30 9.36 11.58
C LEU A 46 -0.14 10.84 11.96
N ILE A 47 0.61 11.58 11.15
CA ILE A 47 0.79 13.03 11.27
C ILE A 47 0.35 13.73 9.99
N THR A 48 0.01 15.01 10.09
CA THR A 48 -0.33 15.83 8.93
C THR A 48 0.93 16.27 8.17
N GLU A 49 0.77 16.68 6.91
CA GLU A 49 1.88 17.20 6.11
C GLU A 49 2.55 18.42 6.76
N ASP A 50 1.77 19.29 7.40
CA ASP A 50 2.30 20.45 8.10
C ASP A 50 3.13 20.06 9.34
N MET A 51 2.72 19.02 10.06
CA MET A 51 3.51 18.47 11.16
C MET A 51 4.79 17.82 10.65
N PHE A 52 4.70 17.05 9.57
CA PHE A 52 5.86 16.46 8.91
C PHE A 52 6.88 17.52 8.47
N ARG A 53 6.40 18.64 7.91
CA ARG A 53 7.26 19.78 7.56
C ARG A 53 7.94 20.40 8.78
N LYS A 54 7.25 20.51 9.92
CA LYS A 54 7.86 20.95 11.18
C LYS A 54 8.97 20.00 11.63
N TYR A 55 8.76 18.68 11.53
CA TYR A 55 9.81 17.71 11.84
C TYR A 55 11.00 17.83 10.91
N LEU A 56 10.80 18.05 9.60
CA LEU A 56 11.90 18.27 8.67
C LEU A 56 12.71 19.54 8.99
N MET A 57 12.05 20.63 9.37
CA MET A 57 12.72 21.86 9.83
C MET A 57 13.49 21.63 11.14
N ASN A 58 12.94 20.87 12.09
CA ASN A 58 13.64 20.50 13.31
C ASN A 58 14.85 19.62 13.02
N MET A 59 14.71 18.64 12.12
CA MET A 59 15.79 17.77 11.67
C MET A 59 16.86 18.53 10.88
N GLU A 60 16.50 19.60 10.16
CA GLU A 60 17.46 20.52 9.55
C GLU A 60 18.29 21.25 10.61
N ALA A 61 17.62 21.80 11.63
CA ALA A 61 18.31 22.45 12.75
C ALA A 61 19.24 21.49 13.50
N LYS A 62 18.89 20.20 13.58
CA LYS A 62 19.71 19.12 14.13
C LYS A 62 20.81 18.61 13.17
N GLY A 63 20.82 19.08 11.92
CA GLY A 63 21.83 18.71 10.92
C GLY A 63 21.60 17.37 10.21
N TYR A 64 20.42 16.75 10.36
CA TYR A 64 20.11 15.45 9.75
C TYR A 64 19.73 15.55 8.27
N VAL A 65 19.05 16.63 7.89
CA VAL A 65 18.60 16.91 6.52
C VAL A 65 18.91 18.35 6.14
N THR A 66 18.85 18.66 4.85
CA THR A 66 19.00 20.04 4.36
C THR A 66 18.01 20.28 3.22
N PRO A 67 17.27 21.39 3.23
CA PRO A 67 16.36 21.72 2.15
C PRO A 67 17.16 22.01 0.87
N VAL A 68 16.67 21.48 -0.24
CA VAL A 68 17.22 21.70 -1.58
C VAL A 68 16.07 22.01 -2.54
N ASN A 69 16.34 22.88 -3.51
CA ASN A 69 15.40 23.12 -4.60
C ASN A 69 15.85 22.32 -5.80
N PHE A 70 15.03 21.36 -6.24
CA PHE A 70 15.31 20.52 -7.39
C PHE A 70 14.19 20.70 -8.42
N GLN A 71 14.53 21.22 -9.60
CA GLN A 71 13.56 21.49 -10.68
C GLN A 71 12.39 22.39 -10.25
N GLY A 72 12.64 23.39 -9.39
CA GLY A 72 11.62 24.31 -8.91
C GLY A 72 10.69 23.73 -7.84
N LYS A 73 10.98 22.52 -7.35
CA LYS A 73 10.22 21.85 -6.28
C LYS A 73 11.06 21.71 -5.03
N ARG A 74 10.40 21.80 -3.87
CA ARG A 74 11.01 21.56 -2.57
C ARG A 74 11.39 20.08 -2.44
N ALA A 75 12.65 19.87 -2.14
CA ALA A 75 13.24 18.58 -1.86
C ALA A 75 14.12 18.70 -0.62
N TRP A 76 14.49 17.55 -0.08
CA TRP A 76 15.30 17.42 1.11
C TRP A 76 16.45 16.50 0.80
N LYS A 77 17.66 16.88 1.21
CA LYS A 77 18.88 16.08 1.11
C LYS A 77 19.19 15.49 2.47
N ARG A 78 19.45 14.19 2.53
CA ARG A 78 19.95 13.52 3.75
C ARG A 78 21.42 13.88 3.97
N GLN A 79 21.78 14.34 5.17
CA GLN A 79 23.16 14.66 5.56
C GLN A 79 23.81 13.54 6.36
N VAL A 80 23.01 12.68 7.00
CA VAL A 80 23.52 11.52 7.76
C VAL A 80 23.97 10.42 6.80
N ILE A 81 25.28 10.14 6.78
CA ILE A 81 25.90 8.94 6.22
C ILE A 81 25.95 7.94 7.37
N GLU A 82 24.99 7.00 7.44
CA GLU A 82 24.95 5.68 8.15
C GLU A 82 25.75 5.41 9.46
N ALA A 83 26.44 6.37 10.07
CA ALA A 83 27.49 6.14 11.07
C ALA A 83 27.25 6.86 12.42
N ASP A 84 26.33 7.83 12.50
CA ASP A 84 26.12 8.64 13.71
C ASP A 84 24.76 8.42 14.40
N ILE A 85 23.98 7.44 13.95
CA ILE A 85 22.98 6.86 14.87
C ILE A 85 23.79 5.89 15.72
N GLU A 86 24.10 6.28 16.96
CA GLU A 86 24.65 5.37 17.97
C GLU A 86 23.69 4.19 18.16
N GLU A 87 23.79 3.20 17.28
CA GLU A 87 23.51 1.84 17.63
C GLU A 87 24.60 1.43 18.62
N PRO A 88 24.26 0.97 19.83
CA PRO A 88 25.27 0.51 20.79
C PRO A 88 26.15 -0.52 20.08
N ALA A 89 27.46 -0.26 20.07
CA ALA A 89 28.44 -1.10 19.39
C ALA A 89 28.34 -2.53 19.92
N MET A 90 27.61 -3.38 19.21
CA MET A 90 27.49 -4.79 19.51
C MET A 90 28.87 -5.42 19.37
N THR A 91 29.27 -6.17 20.39
CA THR A 91 30.51 -6.95 20.38
C THR A 91 30.49 -7.96 19.22
N PRO A 92 31.65 -8.44 18.71
CA PRO A 92 31.69 -9.43 17.63
C PRO A 92 30.90 -10.72 17.93
N GLU A 93 30.67 -11.01 19.21
CA GLU A 93 29.86 -12.13 19.69
C GLU A 93 28.37 -11.82 19.60
N GLU A 94 27.93 -10.61 19.99
CA GLU A 94 26.57 -10.12 19.80
C GLU A 94 26.23 -9.93 18.32
N VAL A 95 27.19 -9.52 17.47
CA VAL A 95 27.00 -9.47 16.01
C VAL A 95 26.80 -10.86 15.43
N LYS A 96 27.51 -11.89 15.91
CA LYS A 96 27.25 -13.28 15.49
C LYS A 96 25.89 -13.76 15.93
N GLU A 97 25.49 -13.48 17.17
CA GLU A 97 24.15 -13.81 17.65
C GLU A 97 23.05 -13.01 16.94
N PHE A 98 23.30 -11.76 16.59
CA PHE A 98 22.41 -10.90 15.83
C PHE A 98 22.32 -11.36 14.37
N ILE A 99 23.43 -11.77 13.75
CA ILE A 99 23.42 -12.37 12.39
C ILE A 99 22.71 -13.72 12.41
N VAL A 100 22.86 -14.53 13.46
CA VAL A 100 22.12 -15.80 13.60
C VAL A 100 20.63 -15.55 13.87
N LYS A 101 20.28 -14.58 14.72
CA LYS A 101 18.90 -14.13 14.96
C LYS A 101 18.31 -13.47 13.72
N ALA A 102 19.08 -12.69 12.96
CA ALA A 102 18.67 -12.02 11.74
C ALA A 102 18.55 -13.03 10.60
N HIS A 103 19.39 -14.06 10.50
CA HIS A 103 19.17 -15.17 9.57
C HIS A 103 17.99 -16.05 9.96
N ALA A 104 17.70 -16.22 11.25
CA ALA A 104 16.52 -16.91 11.75
C ALA A 104 15.23 -16.07 11.55
N ALA A 105 15.32 -14.75 11.73
CA ALA A 105 14.27 -13.77 11.50
C ALA A 105 14.03 -13.59 10.01
N MET A 106 15.07 -13.49 9.17
CA MET A 106 15.00 -13.51 7.70
C MET A 106 14.53 -14.86 7.15
N LYS A 107 14.79 -16.00 7.82
CA LYS A 107 14.13 -17.28 7.48
C LYS A 107 12.65 -17.29 7.88
N LYS A 108 12.25 -16.50 8.89
CA LYS A 108 10.84 -16.26 9.28
C LYS A 108 10.18 -15.17 8.41
N GLU A 109 10.91 -14.20 7.90
CA GLU A 109 10.44 -13.07 7.08
C GLU A 109 10.47 -13.40 5.59
N LYS A 110 11.43 -14.19 5.08
CA LYS A 110 11.31 -14.86 3.77
C LYS A 110 10.16 -15.85 3.71
N LYS A 111 9.57 -16.25 4.84
CA LYS A 111 8.28 -16.95 4.87
C LYS A 111 7.06 -16.01 4.86
N ARG A 112 7.24 -14.71 5.09
CA ARG A 112 6.17 -13.68 5.08
C ARG A 112 6.19 -12.78 3.84
N GLU A 113 7.33 -12.58 3.19
CA GLU A 113 7.48 -11.78 1.96
C GLU A 113 6.94 -12.48 0.71
N VAL A 114 6.62 -13.77 0.80
CA VAL A 114 5.91 -14.52 -0.25
C VAL A 114 4.43 -14.09 -0.37
N SER A 115 3.91 -13.27 0.56
CA SER A 115 2.48 -12.95 0.62
C SER A 115 2.06 -11.77 -0.27
N SER A 116 2.81 -10.67 -0.34
CA SER A 116 2.34 -9.46 -1.05
C SER A 116 2.40 -9.61 -2.57
N GLU A 117 3.53 -10.05 -3.11
CA GLU A 117 3.69 -10.24 -4.56
C GLU A 117 2.79 -11.37 -5.08
N HIS A 118 2.64 -12.45 -4.29
CA HIS A 118 1.70 -13.52 -4.63
C HIS A 118 0.25 -13.03 -4.59
N ARG A 119 -0.17 -12.25 -3.59
CA ARG A 119 -1.52 -11.65 -3.54
C ARG A 119 -1.76 -10.68 -4.70
N VAL A 120 -0.75 -9.92 -5.14
CA VAL A 120 -0.85 -9.07 -6.34
C VAL A 120 -1.00 -9.91 -7.61
N GLN A 121 -0.24 -11.00 -7.75
CA GLN A 121 -0.38 -11.90 -8.89
C GLN A 121 -1.72 -12.66 -8.90
N GLU A 122 -2.19 -13.12 -7.74
CA GLU A 122 -3.49 -13.77 -7.59
C GLU A 122 -4.64 -12.81 -7.85
N SER A 123 -4.58 -11.59 -7.33
CA SER A 123 -5.59 -10.56 -7.60
C SER A 123 -5.60 -10.13 -9.06
N LYS A 124 -4.46 -10.11 -9.74
CA LYS A 124 -4.40 -9.89 -11.20
C LYS A 124 -5.07 -11.02 -11.99
N LYS A 125 -4.74 -12.28 -11.68
CA LYS A 125 -5.39 -13.44 -12.31
C LYS A 125 -6.89 -13.48 -12.04
N LEU A 126 -7.29 -13.09 -10.83
CA LEU A 126 -8.69 -13.01 -10.44
C LEU A 126 -9.40 -11.86 -11.17
N ALA A 127 -8.77 -10.69 -11.32
CA ALA A 127 -9.27 -9.58 -12.11
C ALA A 127 -9.51 -9.97 -13.57
N GLU A 128 -8.54 -10.65 -14.20
CA GLU A 128 -8.68 -11.23 -15.56
C GLU A 128 -9.90 -12.15 -15.67
N ARG A 129 -10.08 -13.02 -14.68
CA ARG A 129 -11.20 -13.96 -14.64
C ARG A 129 -12.54 -13.25 -14.46
N ILE A 130 -12.60 -12.21 -13.64
CA ILE A 130 -13.80 -11.40 -13.43
C ILE A 130 -14.18 -10.70 -14.72
N VAL A 131 -13.25 -10.00 -15.37
CA VAL A 131 -13.51 -9.32 -16.64
C VAL A 131 -14.05 -10.32 -17.67
N ARG A 132 -13.35 -11.45 -17.89
CA ARG A 132 -13.82 -12.48 -18.84
C ARG A 132 -15.21 -13.02 -18.50
N THR A 133 -15.50 -13.22 -17.22
CA THR A 133 -16.81 -13.72 -16.77
C THR A 133 -17.89 -12.70 -17.08
N LEU A 134 -17.65 -11.41 -16.79
CA LEU A 134 -18.58 -10.32 -17.07
C LEU A 134 -18.78 -10.12 -18.57
N GLU A 135 -17.72 -10.17 -19.38
CA GLU A 135 -17.81 -10.05 -20.84
C GLU A 135 -18.56 -11.20 -21.52
N GLN A 136 -18.48 -12.41 -20.98
CA GLN A 136 -19.20 -13.58 -21.51
C GLN A 136 -20.70 -13.48 -21.27
N VAL A 137 -21.11 -12.83 -20.17
CA VAL A 137 -22.51 -12.74 -19.77
C VAL A 137 -23.17 -11.43 -20.18
N MET A 138 -22.38 -10.38 -20.43
CA MET A 138 -22.84 -9.12 -20.98
C MET A 138 -23.04 -9.21 -22.51
N PRO A 139 -24.07 -8.54 -23.05
CA PRO A 139 -24.31 -8.51 -24.49
C PRO A 139 -23.14 -7.84 -25.24
N LYS A 140 -22.63 -8.52 -26.29
CA LYS A 140 -21.54 -8.04 -27.16
C LYS A 140 -21.99 -7.07 -28.27
N THR A 141 -23.30 -6.95 -28.47
CA THR A 141 -23.91 -6.14 -29.52
C THR A 141 -24.06 -4.68 -29.09
N LYS A 142 -24.14 -3.76 -30.07
CA LYS A 142 -24.26 -2.30 -29.91
C LYS A 142 -25.06 -1.93 -28.65
N LYS A 143 -24.33 -1.56 -27.60
CA LYS A 143 -24.92 -1.05 -26.35
C LYS A 143 -25.70 0.21 -26.69
N ALA A 144 -26.92 0.28 -26.17
CA ALA A 144 -27.61 1.55 -26.18
C ALA A 144 -26.81 2.56 -25.32
N PRO A 145 -26.81 3.88 -25.64
CA PRO A 145 -26.01 4.87 -24.91
C PRO A 145 -26.30 4.93 -23.40
N TRP A 146 -27.46 4.42 -22.97
CA TRP A 146 -27.91 4.39 -21.58
C TRP A 146 -27.61 3.07 -20.84
N GLU A 147 -27.03 2.07 -21.52
CA GLU A 147 -26.65 0.81 -20.89
C GLU A 147 -25.31 0.95 -20.18
N PRO A 148 -25.20 0.53 -18.90
CA PRO A 148 -23.95 0.64 -18.17
C PRO A 148 -22.79 -0.08 -18.87
N SER A 149 -21.64 0.58 -18.86
CA SER A 149 -20.39 0.02 -19.34
C SER A 149 -19.94 -1.15 -18.45
N LEU A 150 -18.98 -1.95 -18.92
CA LEU A 150 -18.40 -3.00 -18.07
C LEU A 150 -17.71 -2.38 -16.84
N ILE A 151 -17.08 -1.22 -17.03
CA ILE A 151 -16.44 -0.46 -15.94
C ILE A 151 -17.49 0.03 -14.95
N ASP A 152 -18.64 0.53 -15.41
CA ASP A 152 -19.72 1.01 -14.52
C ASP A 152 -20.25 -0.13 -13.63
N HIS A 153 -20.32 -1.34 -14.19
CA HIS A 153 -20.68 -2.52 -13.42
C HIS A 153 -19.60 -2.96 -12.44
N VAL A 154 -18.32 -2.88 -12.83
CA VAL A 154 -17.19 -3.17 -11.94
C VAL A 154 -17.19 -2.19 -10.76
N GLU A 155 -17.39 -0.90 -11.01
CA GLU A 155 -17.53 0.13 -9.97
C GLU A 155 -18.73 -0.13 -9.07
N GLY A 156 -19.87 -0.47 -9.66
CA GLY A 156 -21.08 -0.81 -8.91
C GLY A 156 -20.88 -2.03 -8.01
N LEU A 157 -20.18 -3.06 -8.51
CA LEU A 157 -19.83 -4.25 -7.75
C LEU A 157 -18.84 -3.95 -6.63
N HIS A 158 -17.84 -3.11 -6.89
CA HIS A 158 -16.85 -2.72 -5.88
C HIS A 158 -17.52 -1.95 -4.74
N ARG A 159 -18.33 -0.93 -5.05
CA ARG A 159 -19.10 -0.18 -4.04
C ARG A 159 -20.03 -1.09 -3.25
N ALA A 160 -20.75 -1.98 -3.93
CA ALA A 160 -21.66 -2.91 -3.26
C ALA A 160 -20.91 -3.87 -2.33
N LEU A 161 -19.71 -4.32 -2.70
CA LEU A 161 -18.89 -5.22 -1.88
C LEU A 161 -18.24 -4.53 -0.69
N ILE A 162 -17.92 -3.23 -0.80
CA ILE A 162 -17.47 -2.41 0.34
C ILE A 162 -18.56 -2.35 1.42
N GLU A 163 -19.83 -2.20 1.02
CA GLU A 163 -20.95 -2.16 1.95
C GLU A 163 -21.19 -3.52 2.62
N SER A 164 -21.34 -4.59 1.83
CA SER A 164 -21.38 -5.95 2.34
C SER A 164 -21.37 -7.00 1.22
N LYS A 165 -21.08 -8.26 1.61
CA LYS A 165 -21.32 -9.44 0.78
C LYS A 165 -22.75 -9.51 0.21
N ASP A 166 -23.75 -9.16 1.01
CA ASP A 166 -25.15 -9.27 0.62
C ASP A 166 -25.55 -8.20 -0.39
N GLU A 167 -25.06 -6.97 -0.23
CA GLU A 167 -25.26 -5.91 -1.22
C GLU A 167 -24.60 -6.24 -2.56
N TYR A 168 -23.40 -6.83 -2.53
CA TYR A 168 -22.74 -7.34 -3.74
C TYR A 168 -23.59 -8.37 -4.49
N LEU A 169 -24.14 -9.36 -3.77
CA LEU A 169 -25.01 -10.37 -4.36
C LEU A 169 -26.33 -9.78 -4.86
N ARG A 170 -26.87 -8.78 -4.16
CA ARG A 170 -28.08 -8.06 -4.56
C ARG A 170 -27.85 -7.24 -5.84
N TYR A 171 -26.70 -6.58 -5.95
CA TYR A 171 -26.28 -5.87 -7.16
C TYR A 171 -26.22 -6.81 -8.36
N LEU A 172 -25.60 -7.99 -8.20
CA LEU A 172 -25.52 -9.00 -9.26
C LEU A 172 -26.90 -9.48 -9.70
N LYS A 173 -27.80 -9.82 -8.77
CA LYS A 173 -29.17 -10.25 -9.12
C LYS A 173 -29.95 -9.19 -9.88
N LYS A 174 -29.73 -7.91 -9.57
CA LYS A 174 -30.47 -6.79 -10.15
C LYS A 174 -29.92 -6.39 -11.53
N ASN A 175 -28.59 -6.26 -11.64
CA ASN A 175 -27.96 -5.62 -12.79
C ASN A 175 -27.34 -6.62 -13.78
N ILE A 176 -26.83 -7.76 -13.28
CA ILE A 176 -26.19 -8.78 -14.13
C ILE A 176 -26.61 -10.18 -13.67
N PRO A 177 -27.90 -10.57 -13.81
CA PRO A 177 -28.42 -11.81 -13.25
C PRO A 177 -27.65 -13.05 -13.73
N ARG A 178 -27.17 -13.02 -14.98
CA ARG A 178 -26.37 -14.10 -15.58
C ARG A 178 -24.97 -14.26 -14.95
N ALA A 179 -24.43 -13.21 -14.34
CA ALA A 179 -23.16 -13.25 -13.61
C ALA A 179 -23.31 -13.78 -12.18
N TYR A 180 -24.55 -13.90 -11.66
CA TYR A 180 -24.79 -14.15 -10.24
C TYR A 180 -24.10 -15.42 -9.72
N GLU A 181 -24.38 -16.58 -10.31
CA GLU A 181 -23.78 -17.85 -9.85
C GLU A 181 -22.26 -17.91 -10.07
N PRO A 182 -21.70 -17.53 -11.24
CA PRO A 182 -20.25 -17.46 -11.44
C PRO A 182 -19.56 -16.57 -10.40
N MET A 183 -20.10 -15.38 -10.16
CA MET A 183 -19.48 -14.38 -9.28
C MET A 183 -19.69 -14.68 -7.79
N LYS A 184 -20.80 -15.32 -7.41
CA LYS A 184 -21.01 -15.87 -6.07
C LYS A 184 -20.02 -16.99 -5.76
N LYS A 185 -19.74 -17.87 -6.74
CA LYS A 185 -18.73 -18.92 -6.61
C LYS A 185 -17.34 -18.31 -6.42
N VAL A 186 -16.99 -17.29 -7.20
CA VAL A 186 -15.74 -16.54 -7.07
C VAL A 186 -15.60 -15.92 -5.68
N LEU A 187 -16.63 -15.22 -5.21
CA LEU A 187 -16.66 -14.60 -3.88
C LEU A 187 -16.44 -15.62 -2.76
N ASN A 188 -17.13 -16.76 -2.83
CA ASN A 188 -17.00 -17.81 -1.83
C ASN A 188 -15.63 -18.51 -1.87
N SER A 189 -14.99 -18.61 -3.03
CA SER A 189 -13.69 -19.28 -3.17
C SER A 189 -12.50 -18.39 -2.85
N SER A 190 -12.60 -17.09 -3.16
CA SER A 190 -11.46 -16.16 -3.08
C SER A 190 -11.52 -15.25 -1.84
N GLY A 191 -12.70 -15.09 -1.24
CA GLY A 191 -12.91 -14.17 -0.12
C GLY A 191 -13.16 -12.72 -0.56
N GLU A 192 -13.75 -11.94 0.33
CA GLU A 192 -14.18 -10.55 0.09
C GLU A 192 -12.98 -9.63 -0.18
N GLU A 193 -11.91 -9.75 0.61
CA GLU A 193 -10.71 -8.92 0.48
C GLU A 193 -10.03 -9.06 -0.89
N MET A 194 -9.88 -10.30 -1.37
CA MET A 194 -9.25 -10.57 -2.66
C MET A 194 -10.11 -10.08 -3.81
N LEU A 195 -11.44 -10.21 -3.68
CA LEU A 195 -12.36 -9.73 -4.70
C LEU A 195 -12.39 -8.21 -4.76
N LEU A 196 -12.38 -7.52 -3.62
CA LEU A 196 -12.24 -6.06 -3.53
C LEU A 196 -10.94 -5.58 -4.20
N LEU A 197 -9.82 -6.25 -3.88
CA LEU A 197 -8.52 -5.92 -4.48
C LEU A 197 -8.57 -6.08 -6.00
N SER A 198 -9.12 -7.19 -6.51
CA SER A 198 -9.26 -7.44 -7.94
C SER A 198 -10.19 -6.45 -8.64
N LEU A 199 -11.32 -6.07 -8.03
CA LEU A 199 -12.23 -5.07 -8.60
C LEU A 199 -11.55 -3.70 -8.68
N ARG A 200 -10.85 -3.28 -7.63
CA ARG A 200 -10.06 -2.05 -7.61
C ARG A 200 -8.95 -2.04 -8.67
N MET A 201 -8.32 -3.19 -8.92
CA MET A 201 -7.33 -3.30 -10.01
C MET A 201 -7.96 -3.04 -11.38
N ILE A 202 -9.17 -3.54 -11.63
CA ILE A 202 -9.91 -3.30 -12.88
C ILE A 202 -10.27 -1.81 -13.01
N GLU A 203 -10.78 -1.17 -11.95
CA GLU A 203 -11.11 0.26 -11.92
C GLU A 203 -9.90 1.15 -12.20
N SER A 204 -8.76 0.83 -11.58
CA SER A 204 -7.54 1.64 -11.67
C SER A 204 -6.87 1.64 -13.05
N GLY A 205 -7.37 0.87 -14.01
CA GLY A 205 -6.81 0.83 -15.36
C GLY A 205 -5.38 0.30 -15.42
N GLN A 206 -4.90 -0.43 -14.39
CA GLN A 206 -3.66 -1.22 -14.49
C GLN A 206 -3.86 -2.35 -15.50
N ARG A 207 -3.73 -1.96 -16.78
CA ARG A 207 -3.86 -2.71 -18.04
C ARG A 207 -4.03 -4.23 -17.86
N VAL A 208 -5.29 -4.65 -17.86
CA VAL A 208 -5.70 -6.00 -18.26
C VAL A 208 -6.74 -5.95 -19.39
N TYR A 209 -6.74 -4.86 -20.18
CA TYR A 209 -7.56 -4.75 -21.38
C TYR A 209 -6.76 -4.03 -22.47
N PRO A 210 -6.69 -4.55 -23.71
CA PRO A 210 -6.09 -3.82 -24.81
C PRO A 210 -7.04 -2.71 -25.31
N PRO A 211 -6.53 -1.72 -26.06
CA PRO A 211 -7.32 -0.59 -26.59
C PRO A 211 -8.45 -1.03 -27.52
#